data_AF-X1LNM7-F1
#
_entry.id   AF-X1LNM7-F1
#
_cell.length_a   1.000
_cell.length_b   1.000
_cell.length_c   1.000
_cell.angle_alpha   90.00
_cell.angle_beta   90.00
_cell.angle_gamma   90.00
#
_symmetry.space_group_name_H-M   'P 1'
#
loop_
_entity.id
_entity.type
_entity.pdbx_description
1 polymer ?
#
loop_
_entity_poly.entity_id
_entity_poly.type
_entity_poly.pdbx_seq_one_letter_code
_entity_poly.pdbx_strand_id
1 'polypeptide(L)'
;MVGKLEWEVIKKAHKSKCVICGMTETKAGVLEKAHIRASSKGGSQVLPMCPTCHRKYDSNKLSATELKKIGLTKKTSARLSPKKGKKKDTGLFSW
;
A
#
# COMPACT_ATOMS: atom_id res chain seq x y z
N MET A 1 3.36 9.94 10.25
CA MET A 1 4.10 8.66 10.33
C MET A 1 3.38 7.81 11.38
N VAL A 2 3.01 6.57 11.06
CA VAL A 2 2.25 5.73 11.98
C VAL A 2 3.19 5.03 12.95
N GLY A 3 3.02 5.31 14.25
CA GLY A 3 3.84 4.78 15.33
C GLY A 3 3.74 3.26 15.48
N LYS A 4 4.62 2.66 16.30
CA LYS A 4 4.60 1.21 16.56
C LYS A 4 3.29 0.77 17.23
N LEU A 5 2.82 1.55 18.21
CA LEU A 5 1.61 1.24 18.97
C LEU A 5 0.35 1.37 18.12
N GLU A 6 0.22 2.46 17.36
CA GLU A 6 -0.86 2.65 16.40
C GLU A 6 -0.90 1.53 15.36
N TRP A 7 0.26 1.07 14.91
CA TRP A 7 0.35 -0.01 13.95
C TRP A 7 -0.18 -1.34 14.49
N GLU A 8 0.15 -1.69 15.73
CA GLU A 8 -0.38 -2.89 16.39
C GLU A 8 -1.90 -2.79 16.58
N VAL A 9 -2.42 -1.60 16.91
CA VAL A 9 -3.88 -1.36 17.00
C VAL A 9 -4.55 -1.57 15.63
N ILE A 10 -3.98 -1.02 14.56
CA ILE A 10 -4.49 -1.19 13.19
C ILE A 10 -4.48 -2.67 12.79
N LYS A 11 -3.37 -3.39 13.05
CA LYS A 11 -3.30 -4.83 12.78
C LYS A 11 -4.39 -5.58 13.53
N LYS A 12 -4.57 -5.32 14.84
CA LYS A 12 -5.63 -5.96 15.65
C LYS A 12 -7.03 -5.65 15.13
N ALA A 13 -7.31 -4.41 14.74
CA ALA A 13 -8.60 -4.00 14.16
C ALA A 13 -8.92 -4.78 12.87
N HIS A 14 -7.89 -5.08 12.07
CA HIS A 14 -8.00 -5.92 10.87
C HIS A 14 -7.76 -7.42 11.13
N LYS A 15 -7.80 -7.87 12.39
CA LYS A 15 -7.59 -9.28 12.80
C LYS A 15 -6.25 -9.87 12.31
N SER A 16 -5.23 -9.02 12.20
CA SER A 16 -3.90 -9.33 11.63
C SER A 16 -4.01 -10.00 10.27
N LYS A 17 -4.90 -9.48 9.40
CA LYS A 17 -5.11 -9.96 8.03
C LYS A 17 -4.89 -8.86 7.01
N CYS A 18 -4.48 -9.27 5.81
CA CYS A 18 -4.45 -8.41 4.64
C CYS A 18 -5.88 -7.99 4.26
N VAL A 19 -6.12 -6.69 4.14
CA VAL A 19 -7.44 -6.14 3.79
C VAL A 19 -7.94 -6.53 2.40
N ILE A 20 -7.03 -6.92 1.49
CA ILE A 20 -7.36 -7.28 0.11
C ILE A 20 -7.69 -8.77 -0.02
N CYS A 21 -6.76 -9.64 0.37
CA CYS A 21 -6.86 -11.09 0.15
C CYS A 21 -7.26 -11.88 1.40
N GLY A 22 -7.31 -11.26 2.58
CA GLY A 22 -7.71 -11.91 3.83
C GLY A 22 -6.65 -12.83 4.45
N MET A 23 -5.47 -12.97 3.85
CA MET A 23 -4.39 -13.77 4.43
C MET A 23 -3.92 -13.19 5.77
N THR A 24 -3.68 -14.06 6.74
CA THR A 24 -3.13 -13.70 8.05
C THR A 24 -1.66 -13.33 7.95
N GLU A 25 -1.18 -12.53 8.90
CA GLU A 25 0.24 -12.20 9.07
C GLU A 25 1.12 -13.47 9.13
N THR A 26 0.66 -14.51 9.82
CA THR A 26 1.36 -15.80 9.91
C THR A 26 1.55 -16.49 8.56
N LYS A 27 0.59 -16.38 7.64
CA LYS A 27 0.66 -17.00 6.30
C LYS A 27 1.39 -16.11 5.30
N ALA A 28 1.26 -14.80 5.44
CA ALA A 28 1.93 -13.81 4.60
C ALA A 28 3.39 -13.55 5.01
N GLY A 29 3.82 -14.04 6.18
CA GLY A 29 5.11 -13.74 6.81
C GLY A 29 5.13 -12.38 7.51
N VAL A 30 4.64 -11.35 6.84
CA VAL A 30 4.54 -9.98 7.37
C VAL A 30 3.35 -9.24 6.77
N LEU A 31 2.84 -8.26 7.51
CA LEU A 31 1.93 -7.24 6.97
C LEU A 31 2.67 -5.91 6.88
N GLU A 32 2.57 -5.28 5.72
CA GLU A 32 3.19 -3.99 5.41
C GLU A 32 2.19 -2.85 5.59
N LYS A 33 2.71 -1.66 5.92
CA LYS A 33 1.95 -0.42 6.09
C LYS A 33 1.63 0.19 4.71
N ALA A 34 0.50 -0.17 4.12
CA ALA A 34 0.07 0.40 2.85
C ALA A 34 -0.67 1.72 3.05
N HIS A 35 -0.11 2.83 2.56
CA HIS A 35 -0.76 4.15 2.67
C HIS A 35 -1.82 4.30 1.58
N ILE A 36 -3.08 4.55 1.96
CA ILE A 36 -4.18 4.75 0.99
C ILE A 36 -3.86 5.95 0.08
N ARG A 37 -3.46 7.06 0.70
CA ARG A 37 -2.92 8.23 0.00
C ARG A 37 -1.42 8.24 0.24
N ALA A 38 -0.62 8.39 -0.82
CA ALA A 38 0.82 8.45 -0.67
C ALA A 38 1.22 9.48 0.40
N SER A 39 2.21 9.13 1.24
CA SER A 39 2.71 10.03 2.30
C SER A 39 3.15 11.38 1.72
N SER A 40 3.78 11.37 0.54
CA SER A 40 4.15 12.58 -0.22
C SER A 40 2.98 13.49 -0.62
N LYS A 41 1.75 13.01 -0.50
CA LYS A 41 0.52 13.78 -0.74
C LYS A 41 -0.22 14.12 0.56
N GLY A 42 0.38 13.91 1.73
CA GLY A 42 -0.24 14.16 3.04
C GLY A 42 -1.18 13.05 3.51
N GLY A 43 -1.02 11.82 3.02
CA GLY A 43 -1.83 10.69 3.48
C GLY A 43 -1.42 10.18 4.86
N SER A 44 -2.38 10.12 5.79
CA SER A 44 -2.18 9.57 7.15
C SER A 44 -2.79 8.18 7.33
N GLN A 45 -3.75 7.81 6.49
CA GLN A 45 -4.44 6.52 6.57
C GLN A 45 -3.57 5.39 6.01
N VAL A 46 -3.35 4.37 6.84
CA VAL A 46 -2.65 3.14 6.46
C VAL A 46 -3.55 1.93 6.66
N LEU A 47 -3.38 0.93 5.81
CA LEU A 47 -4.06 -0.35 5.91
C LEU A 47 -3.03 -1.50 5.89
N PRO A 48 -3.31 -2.60 6.60
CA PRO A 48 -2.46 -3.77 6.56
C PRO A 48 -2.65 -4.55 5.27
N MET A 49 -1.58 -4.71 4.50
CA MET A 49 -1.54 -5.52 3.29
C MET A 49 -0.39 -6.51 3.34
N CYS A 50 -0.56 -7.69 2.75
CA CYS A 50 0.58 -8.56 2.50
C CYS A 50 1.48 -7.97 1.41
N PRO A 51 2.78 -8.33 1.35
CA PRO A 51 3.72 -7.76 0.38
C PRO A 51 3.25 -7.87 -1.08
N THR A 52 2.58 -8.98 -1.42
CA THR A 52 2.05 -9.21 -2.77
C THR A 52 0.93 -8.23 -3.12
N CYS A 53 -0.04 -8.03 -2.21
CA CYS A 53 -1.15 -7.11 -2.43
C CYS A 53 -0.67 -5.64 -2.38
N HIS A 54 0.29 -5.33 -1.52
CA HIS A 54 0.88 -3.99 -1.44
C HIS A 54 1.58 -3.61 -2.75
N ARG A 55 2.42 -4.49 -3.31
CA ARG A 55 3.04 -4.28 -4.64
C ARG A 55 2.00 -4.11 -5.75
N LYS A 56 0.89 -4.88 -5.72
CA LYS A 56 -0.21 -4.72 -6.68
C LYS A 56 -0.91 -3.37 -6.51
N TYR A 57 -1.08 -2.90 -5.28
CA TYR A 57 -1.67 -1.59 -4.98
C TYR A 57 -0.80 -0.46 -5.52
N ASP A 58 0.49 -0.44 -5.19
CA ASP A 58 1.43 0.59 -5.64
C ASP A 58 1.57 0.66 -7.17
N SER A 59 1.41 -0.50 -7.84
CA SER A 59 1.43 -0.59 -9.30
C SER A 59 0.08 -0.33 -9.97
N ASN A 60 -0.97 0.04 -9.22
CA ASN A 60 -2.35 0.21 -9.71
C ASN A 60 -2.91 -1.03 -10.43
N LYS A 61 -2.47 -2.22 -10.03
CA LYS A 61 -2.89 -3.51 -10.59
C LYS A 61 -4.02 -4.18 -9.82
N LEU A 62 -4.58 -3.55 -8.80
CA LEU A 62 -5.76 -4.07 -8.11
C LEU A 62 -6.99 -3.95 -9.02
N SER A 63 -7.83 -4.99 -8.95
CA SER A 63 -9.14 -5.02 -9.60
C SER A 63 -10.11 -4.02 -8.96
N ALA A 64 -11.22 -3.72 -9.66
CA ALA A 64 -12.22 -2.80 -9.13
C ALA A 64 -12.88 -3.33 -7.84
N THR A 65 -13.05 -4.65 -7.71
CA THR A 65 -13.60 -5.29 -6.50
C THR A 65 -12.63 -5.20 -5.32
N GLU A 66 -11.33 -5.38 -5.56
CA GLU A 66 -10.30 -5.22 -4.53
C GLU A 66 -10.18 -3.76 -4.07
N LEU A 67 -10.25 -2.80 -4.99
CA LEU A 67 -10.24 -1.38 -4.65
C LEU A 67 -11.47 -0.97 -3.83
N LYS A 68 -12.64 -1.54 -4.10
CA LYS A 68 -13.86 -1.31 -3.30
C LYS A 68 -13.67 -1.75 -1.83
N LYS A 69 -12.90 -2.81 -1.55
CA LYS A 69 -12.63 -3.26 -0.17
C LYS A 69 -11.90 -2.22 0.68
N ILE A 70 -11.17 -1.32 0.03
CA ILE A 70 -10.45 -0.21 0.68
C ILE A 70 -11.11 1.14 0.41
N GLY A 71 -12.38 1.15 -0.05
CA GLY A 71 -13.15 2.37 -0.29
C GLY A 71 -12.67 3.21 -1.48
N LEU A 72 -11.89 2.63 -2.40
CA LEU A 72 -11.36 3.35 -3.56
C LEU A 72 -12.02 2.92 -4.88
N THR A 73 -12.02 3.84 -5.84
CA THR A 73 -12.27 3.54 -7.25
C THR A 73 -10.95 3.49 -8.02
N LYS A 74 -10.93 2.90 -9.23
CA LYS A 74 -9.74 2.93 -10.11
C LYS A 74 -9.25 4.36 -10.36
N LYS A 75 -10.17 5.31 -10.60
CA LYS A 75 -9.84 6.73 -10.81
C LYS A 75 -9.23 7.35 -9.56
N THR A 76 -9.78 7.07 -8.37
CA THR A 76 -9.27 7.59 -7.10
C THR A 76 -7.90 7.00 -6.78
N SER A 77 -7.73 5.69 -6.90
CA SER A 77 -6.45 4.98 -6.69
C SER A 77 -5.34 5.60 -7.54
N ALA A 78 -5.57 5.76 -8.86
CA ALA A 78 -4.58 6.33 -9.75
C ALA A 78 -4.18 7.77 -9.40
N ARG A 79 -5.10 8.58 -8.86
CA ARG A 79 -4.80 9.94 -8.40
C ARG A 79 -4.03 9.97 -7.08
N LEU A 80 -4.22 8.97 -6.23
CA LEU A 80 -3.59 8.87 -4.90
C LEU A 80 -2.21 8.22 -4.96
N SER A 81 -1.96 7.35 -5.93
CA SER A 81 -0.65 6.76 -6.16
C SER A 81 0.40 7.85 -6.43
N PRO A 82 1.65 7.64 -6.00
CA PRO A 82 2.74 8.52 -6.40
C PRO A 82 2.87 8.50 -7.93
N LYS A 83 3.08 9.67 -8.54
CA LYS A 83 3.45 9.73 -9.95
C LYS A 83 4.80 8.99 -10.03
N LYS A 84 4.91 7.94 -10.85
CA LYS A 84 6.21 7.34 -11.14
C LYS A 84 7.12 8.48 -11.59
N GLY A 85 8.17 8.76 -10.82
CA GLY A 85 9.23 9.62 -11.30
C GLY A 85 9.71 9.03 -12.62
N LYS A 86 9.85 9.85 -13.67
CA LYS A 86 10.68 9.45 -14.81
C LYS A 86 12.00 8.99 -14.18
N LYS A 87 12.42 7.74 -14.43
CA LYS A 87 13.78 7.34 -14.09
C LYS A 87 14.66 8.41 -14.73
N LYS A 88 15.37 9.22 -13.94
CA LYS A 88 16.50 9.95 -14.49
C LYS A 88 17.44 8.83 -14.90
N ASP A 89 17.64 8.64 -16.19
CA ASP A 89 18.83 7.97 -16.70
C ASP A 89 20.00 8.69 -16.03
N THR A 90 20.54 8.10 -14.96
CA THR A 90 21.87 8.44 -14.50
C THR A 90 22.77 7.91 -15.59
N GLY A 91 23.03 8.79 -16.56
CA GLY A 91 24.00 8.58 -17.60
C GLY A 91 25.28 8.04 -16.99
N LEU A 92 25.67 6.90 -17.53
CA LEU A 92 27.01 6.35 -17.53
C LEU A 92 28.04 7.50 -17.62
N PHE A 93 28.70 7.84 -16.53
CA PHE A 93 29.98 8.54 -16.57
C PHE A 93 31.04 7.57 -16.04
N SER A 94 31.68 6.92 -17.01
CA SER A 94 32.97 6.24 -16.89
C SER A 94 34.05 7.32 -16.71
N TRP A 95 34.83 7.24 -15.64
CA TRP A 95 36.19 7.78 -15.53
C TRP A 95 37.09 6.65 -15.03
#